data_AF-M0BZN6-F1
#
_entry.id   AF-M0BZN6-F1
#
_cell.length_a   1.000
_cell.length_b   1.000
_cell.length_c   1.000
_cell.angle_alpha   90.00
_cell.angle_beta   90.00
_cell.angle_gamma   90.00
#
_symmetry.space_group_name_H-M   'P 1'
#
loop_
_entity.id
_entity.type
_entity.pdbx_description
1 polymer ?
#
loop_
_entity_poly.entity_id
_entity_poly.type
_entity_poly.pdbx_seq_one_letter_code
_entity_poly.pdbx_strand_id
1 'polypeptide(L)'
;MNPFTRSTTPGGDGFDSWDAFDPDRAPAPGPFLEGHDVLAGDDHLAFHRLTRELFEERGVYDATFGYNLARLNLDRRHPDAGFRYAVDADEPSILRAEFTPTTEFCPQAEALVTGAFRAWNGLADSHEYDLVRVRAHPSHHQSDVLDAELERLETEFRETGTVPGAESDADAATGEGTTAQSPF
;
A
#
# COMPACT_ATOMS: atom_id res chain seq x y z
N MET A 1 46.11 24.59 9.86
CA MET A 1 45.58 23.21 9.85
C MET A 1 44.21 23.23 10.52
N ASN A 2 43.12 23.08 9.77
CA ASN A 2 41.78 22.84 10.30
C ASN A 2 41.42 21.37 10.05
N PRO A 3 41.12 20.57 11.09
CA PRO A 3 40.71 19.18 10.93
C PRO A 3 39.20 19.05 11.20
N PHE A 4 38.36 19.34 10.20
CA PHE A 4 36.95 18.94 10.20
C PHE A 4 36.46 18.72 8.77
N THR A 5 36.99 17.70 8.12
CA THR A 5 36.29 17.05 7.01
C THR A 5 35.24 16.12 7.62
N ARG A 6 34.00 16.61 7.74
CA ARG A 6 32.85 15.70 7.81
C ARG A 6 32.80 14.99 6.47
N SER A 7 33.09 13.69 6.47
CA SER A 7 32.72 12.81 5.38
C SER A 7 31.20 12.76 5.33
N THR A 8 30.58 13.49 4.39
CA THR A 8 29.21 13.20 3.97
C THR A 8 29.26 11.89 3.22
N THR A 9 28.90 10.80 3.88
CA THR A 9 28.55 9.56 3.20
C THR A 9 27.28 9.82 2.39
N PRO A 10 27.25 9.62 1.06
CA PRO A 10 25.99 9.62 0.32
C PRO A 10 25.30 8.29 0.62
N GLY A 11 24.42 8.31 1.61
CA GLY A 11 23.62 7.17 2.02
C GLY A 11 22.48 7.71 2.85
N GLY A 12 21.39 8.07 2.19
CA GLY A 12 20.12 8.38 2.85
C GLY A 12 19.71 7.24 3.79
N ASP A 13 18.75 7.53 4.65
CA ASP A 13 18.11 6.78 5.74
C ASP A 13 17.60 5.35 5.44
N GLY A 14 18.16 4.64 4.46
CA GLY A 14 17.77 3.30 4.01
C GLY A 14 16.85 3.33 2.79
N PHE A 15 16.30 4.48 2.43
CA PHE A 15 15.28 4.59 1.39
C PHE A 15 15.81 5.18 0.08
N ASP A 16 15.22 4.77 -1.04
CA ASP A 16 15.31 5.44 -2.33
C ASP A 16 14.40 6.69 -2.35
N SER A 17 14.58 7.55 -3.36
CA SER A 17 13.76 8.76 -3.52
C SER A 17 12.36 8.42 -4.03
N TRP A 18 11.34 9.18 -3.62
CA TRP A 18 9.97 9.08 -4.15
C TRP A 18 9.87 9.32 -5.66
N ASP A 19 10.87 9.97 -6.26
CA ASP A 19 10.92 10.27 -7.69
C ASP A 19 11.89 9.35 -8.46
N ALA A 20 12.34 8.26 -7.82
CA ALA A 20 13.23 7.28 -8.44
C ALA A 20 12.48 5.95 -8.63
N PHE A 21 12.35 5.51 -9.87
CA PHE A 21 11.91 4.16 -10.19
C PHE A 21 13.10 3.35 -10.70
N ASP A 22 13.50 2.34 -9.94
CA ASP A 22 14.52 1.36 -10.35
C ASP A 22 13.83 0.01 -10.57
N PRO A 23 13.65 -0.43 -11.84
CA PRO A 23 12.96 -1.69 -12.12
C PRO A 23 13.69 -2.92 -11.57
N ASP A 24 15.00 -2.83 -11.32
CA ASP A 24 15.77 -3.93 -10.72
C ASP A 24 15.60 -4.02 -9.20
N ARG A 25 14.94 -3.03 -8.59
CA ARG A 25 14.62 -2.96 -7.15
C ARG A 25 13.15 -2.76 -6.86
N ALA A 26 12.30 -2.86 -7.88
CA ALA A 26 10.88 -2.95 -7.70
C ALA A 26 10.51 -4.44 -7.62
N PRO A 27 9.46 -4.81 -6.87
CA PRO A 27 8.98 -6.19 -6.89
C PRO A 27 8.73 -6.64 -8.33
N ALA A 28 9.11 -7.88 -8.66
CA ALA A 28 8.76 -8.45 -9.94
C ALA A 28 7.22 -8.55 -10.04
N PRO A 29 6.59 -8.18 -11.17
CA PRO A 29 5.17 -8.41 -11.38
C PRO A 29 4.88 -9.92 -11.31
N GLY A 30 3.97 -10.31 -10.44
CA GLY A 30 3.50 -11.68 -10.29
C GLY A 30 2.35 -12.03 -11.23
N PRO A 31 1.77 -13.23 -11.06
CA PRO A 31 0.74 -13.77 -11.96
C PRO A 31 -0.51 -12.90 -12.06
N PHE A 32 -0.83 -12.09 -11.03
CA PHE A 32 -2.01 -11.23 -11.06
C PHE A 32 -1.91 -10.09 -12.08
N LEU A 33 -0.67 -9.70 -12.44
CA LEU A 33 -0.37 -8.63 -13.38
C LEU A 33 0.05 -9.16 -14.76
N GLU A 34 0.18 -10.48 -14.92
CA GLU A 34 0.57 -11.09 -16.19
C GLU A 34 -0.49 -10.85 -17.27
N GLY A 35 -0.04 -10.42 -18.46
CA GLY A 35 -0.94 -10.10 -19.58
C GLY A 35 -1.62 -8.73 -19.50
N HIS A 36 -1.31 -7.93 -18.47
CA HIS A 36 -1.81 -6.57 -18.29
C HIS A 36 -0.73 -5.52 -18.55
N ASP A 37 -1.15 -4.26 -18.70
CA ASP A 37 -0.24 -3.15 -19.00
C ASP A 37 0.44 -2.68 -17.71
N VAL A 38 1.55 -3.34 -17.35
CA VAL A 38 2.32 -3.06 -16.12
C VAL A 38 2.89 -1.65 -16.16
N LEU A 39 2.57 -0.85 -15.14
CA LEU A 39 3.09 0.51 -14.98
C LEU A 39 4.59 0.48 -14.68
N ALA A 40 5.34 1.33 -15.38
CA ALA A 40 6.77 1.51 -15.20
C ALA A 40 7.15 2.99 -15.31
N GLY A 41 8.34 3.36 -14.84
CA GLY A 41 8.85 4.72 -14.96
C GLY A 41 7.89 5.76 -14.38
N ASP A 42 7.62 6.81 -15.16
CA ASP A 42 6.79 7.94 -14.73
C ASP A 42 5.36 7.55 -14.36
N ASP A 43 4.74 6.60 -15.07
CA ASP A 43 3.37 6.17 -14.81
C ASP A 43 3.27 5.44 -13.46
N HIS A 44 4.26 4.58 -13.17
CA HIS A 44 4.36 3.95 -11.85
C HIS A 44 4.55 5.00 -10.75
N LEU A 45 5.48 5.95 -10.95
CA LEU A 45 5.76 7.00 -9.97
C LEU A 45 4.55 7.91 -9.73
N ALA A 46 3.81 8.24 -10.78
CA ALA A 46 2.61 9.06 -10.67
C ALA A 46 1.56 8.39 -9.77
N PHE A 47 1.20 7.14 -10.07
CA PHE A 47 0.24 6.41 -9.25
C PHE A 47 0.77 6.10 -7.84
N HIS A 48 2.08 5.87 -7.70
CA HIS A 48 2.68 5.59 -6.40
C HIS A 48 2.74 6.83 -5.48
N ARG A 49 2.95 8.02 -6.03
CA ARG A 49 2.84 9.29 -5.28
C ARG A 49 1.42 9.51 -4.78
N LEU A 50 0.42 9.28 -5.63
CA LEU A 50 -0.98 9.33 -5.20
C LEU A 50 -1.24 8.30 -4.10
N THR A 51 -0.76 7.06 -4.26
CA THR A 51 -0.91 6.01 -3.25
C THR A 51 -0.39 6.45 -1.89
N ARG A 52 0.78 7.10 -1.83
CA ARG A 52 1.31 7.66 -0.58
C ARG A 52 0.33 8.65 0.05
N GLU A 53 -0.23 9.58 -0.72
CA GLU A 53 -1.17 10.58 -0.23
C GLU A 53 -2.45 9.95 0.32
N LEU A 54 -3.05 9.02 -0.44
CA LEU A 54 -4.27 8.32 -0.02
C LEU A 54 -4.04 7.44 1.20
N PHE A 55 -2.89 6.78 1.29
CA PHE A 55 -2.54 5.96 2.46
C PHE A 55 -2.26 6.82 3.70
N GLU A 56 -1.74 8.02 3.51
CA GLU A 56 -1.58 8.99 4.59
C GLU A 56 -2.94 9.43 5.13
N GLU A 57 -3.87 9.79 4.24
CA GLU A 57 -5.22 10.21 4.61
C GLU A 57 -6.01 9.09 5.30
N ARG A 58 -5.82 7.85 4.86
CA ARG A 58 -6.58 6.68 5.32
C ARG A 58 -5.87 5.83 6.37
N GLY A 59 -4.70 6.27 6.86
CA GLY A 59 -3.97 5.56 7.91
C GLY A 59 -3.45 4.18 7.52
N VAL A 60 -3.12 3.95 6.24
CA VAL A 60 -2.55 2.67 5.77
C VAL A 60 -1.05 2.63 6.06
N TYR A 61 -0.71 2.10 7.23
CA TYR A 61 0.64 2.04 7.77
C TYR A 61 1.09 0.60 8.02
N ASP A 62 2.35 0.32 7.73
CA ASP A 62 3.00 -0.89 8.21
C ASP A 62 3.39 -0.68 9.68
N ALA A 63 2.67 -1.34 10.60
CA ALA A 63 2.92 -1.18 12.03
C ALA A 63 4.22 -1.87 12.48
N THR A 64 4.76 -2.80 11.69
CA THR A 64 6.06 -3.45 11.97
C THR A 64 7.20 -2.45 11.77
N PHE A 65 7.12 -1.64 10.71
CA PHE A 65 8.16 -0.66 10.39
C PHE A 65 7.85 0.77 10.82
N GLY A 66 6.59 1.07 11.15
CA GLY A 66 6.15 2.37 11.66
C GLY A 66 6.10 3.47 10.59
N TYR A 67 5.82 3.12 9.34
CA TYR A 67 5.69 4.10 8.25
C TYR A 67 4.50 3.80 7.33
N ASN A 68 4.11 4.82 6.57
CA ASN A 68 3.13 4.72 5.49
C ASN A 68 3.49 3.58 4.54
N LEU A 69 2.56 2.66 4.29
CA LEU A 69 2.85 1.40 3.60
C LEU A 69 3.47 1.60 2.21
N ALA A 70 3.12 2.67 1.49
CA ALA A 70 3.69 2.97 0.18
C ALA A 70 5.22 3.14 0.24
N ARG A 71 5.75 3.59 1.39
CA ARG A 71 7.19 3.77 1.57
C ARG A 71 7.98 2.46 1.48
N LEU A 72 7.33 1.30 1.63
CA LEU A 72 7.99 0.00 1.53
C LEU A 72 8.66 -0.20 0.16
N ASN A 73 8.06 0.29 -0.93
CA ASN A 73 8.64 0.27 -2.27
C ASN A 73 10.01 0.97 -2.37
N LEU A 74 10.33 1.85 -1.43
CA LEU A 74 11.57 2.60 -1.42
C LEU A 74 12.60 1.99 -0.46
N ASP A 75 12.24 0.99 0.34
CA ASP A 75 13.13 0.44 1.35
C ASP A 75 14.18 -0.48 0.73
N ARG A 76 15.43 -0.01 0.64
CA ARG A 76 16.55 -0.78 0.07
C ARG A 76 16.90 -2.04 0.87
N ARG A 77 16.36 -2.21 2.08
CA ARG A 77 16.50 -3.43 2.88
C ARG A 77 15.54 -4.53 2.42
N HIS A 78 14.51 -4.17 1.66
CA HIS A 78 13.45 -5.04 1.16
C HIS A 78 13.16 -4.77 -0.33
N PRO A 79 14.15 -4.95 -1.23
CA PRO A 79 14.03 -4.57 -2.64
C PRO A 79 12.95 -5.32 -3.42
N ASP A 80 12.49 -6.47 -2.92
CA ASP A 80 11.44 -7.26 -3.58
C ASP A 80 10.04 -7.02 -2.97
N ALA A 81 9.92 -6.07 -2.02
CA ALA A 81 8.68 -5.83 -1.29
C ALA A 81 8.01 -4.50 -1.68
N GLY A 82 6.68 -4.42 -1.48
CA GLY A 82 5.86 -3.27 -1.83
C GLY A 82 4.88 -3.59 -2.96
N PHE A 83 4.45 -2.55 -3.66
CA PHE A 83 3.41 -2.64 -4.69
C PHE A 83 3.95 -2.62 -6.12
N ARG A 84 3.27 -3.38 -6.99
CA ARG A 84 3.31 -3.23 -8.44
C ARG A 84 1.91 -2.98 -8.97
N TYR A 85 1.84 -2.26 -10.09
CA TYR A 85 0.59 -1.83 -10.67
C TYR A 85 0.53 -2.20 -12.14
N ALA A 86 -0.66 -2.51 -12.63
CA ALA A 86 -0.94 -2.66 -14.06
C ALA A 86 -2.33 -2.13 -14.37
N VAL A 87 -2.52 -1.57 -15.57
CA VAL A 87 -3.84 -1.28 -16.11
C VAL A 87 -4.42 -2.58 -16.68
N ASP A 88 -5.67 -2.88 -16.36
CA ASP A 88 -6.35 -4.05 -16.91
C ASP A 88 -6.47 -3.93 -18.44
N ALA A 89 -6.09 -4.99 -19.14
CA ALA A 89 -5.97 -4.98 -20.61
C ALA A 89 -7.34 -5.05 -21.31
N ASP A 90 -8.34 -5.65 -20.65
CA ASP A 90 -9.70 -5.78 -21.16
C ASP A 90 -10.58 -4.61 -20.70
N GLU A 91 -10.30 -4.06 -19.52
CA GLU A 91 -11.07 -2.97 -18.89
C GLU A 91 -10.16 -1.82 -18.40
N PRO A 92 -9.71 -0.88 -19.27
CA PRO A 92 -8.70 0.12 -18.91
C PRO A 92 -9.08 1.10 -17.79
N SER A 93 -10.34 1.16 -17.37
CA SER A 93 -10.77 1.92 -16.18
C SER A 93 -10.51 1.18 -14.86
N ILE A 94 -9.93 -0.02 -14.90
CA ILE A 94 -9.54 -0.81 -13.74
C ILE A 94 -8.01 -0.81 -13.62
N LEU A 95 -7.53 -0.43 -12.44
CA LEU A 95 -6.14 -0.67 -12.05
C LEU A 95 -6.04 -1.95 -11.21
N ARG A 96 -4.98 -2.72 -11.45
CA ARG A 96 -4.57 -3.88 -10.66
C ARG A 96 -3.35 -3.53 -9.83
N ALA A 97 -3.44 -3.72 -8.52
CA ALA A 97 -2.35 -3.56 -7.58
C ALA A 97 -2.01 -4.90 -6.94
N GLU A 98 -0.76 -5.32 -7.07
CA GLU A 98 -0.23 -6.52 -6.42
C GLU A 98 0.73 -6.11 -5.29
N PHE A 99 0.53 -6.69 -4.11
CA PHE A 99 1.34 -6.42 -2.92
C PHE A 99 2.27 -7.58 -2.59
N THR A 100 3.57 -7.33 -2.55
CA THR A 100 4.57 -8.29 -2.09
C THR A 100 5.05 -7.93 -0.68
N PRO A 101 4.75 -8.74 0.35
CA PRO A 101 5.23 -8.49 1.71
C PRO A 101 6.73 -8.79 1.82
N THR A 102 7.37 -8.30 2.90
CA THR A 102 8.80 -8.55 3.17
C THR A 102 9.11 -9.99 3.56
N THR A 103 8.08 -10.79 3.88
CA THR A 103 8.19 -12.19 4.30
C THR A 103 6.91 -12.95 3.95
N GLU A 104 7.04 -14.26 3.73
CA GLU A 104 5.94 -15.16 3.37
C GLU A 104 4.88 -15.30 4.49
N PHE A 105 5.22 -15.01 5.74
CA PHE A 105 4.37 -15.14 6.93
C PHE A 105 4.01 -13.78 7.56
N CYS A 106 3.87 -12.73 6.76
CA CYS A 106 3.54 -11.40 7.28
C CYS A 106 2.18 -11.44 8.01
N PRO A 107 2.14 -11.30 9.35
CA PRO A 107 0.90 -11.48 10.12
C PRO A 107 -0.11 -10.35 9.89
N GLN A 108 0.32 -9.25 9.27
CA GLN A 108 -0.50 -8.07 8.98
C GLN A 108 -0.94 -8.01 7.52
N ALA A 109 -0.57 -8.98 6.67
CA ALA A 109 -0.83 -8.93 5.23
C ALA A 109 -2.30 -8.64 4.91
N GLU A 110 -3.23 -9.31 5.57
CA GLU A 110 -4.68 -9.09 5.41
C GLU A 110 -5.11 -7.64 5.69
N ALA A 111 -4.66 -7.10 6.82
CA ALA A 111 -4.99 -5.73 7.22
C ALA A 111 -4.40 -4.71 6.23
N LEU A 112 -3.17 -4.95 5.76
CA LEU A 112 -2.48 -4.06 4.81
C LEU A 112 -3.17 -4.04 3.45
N VAL A 113 -3.46 -5.21 2.86
CA VAL A 113 -4.11 -5.27 1.54
C VAL A 113 -5.57 -4.81 1.58
N THR A 114 -6.29 -5.10 2.67
CA THR A 114 -7.66 -4.60 2.87
C THR A 114 -7.67 -3.09 3.08
N GLY A 115 -6.75 -2.56 3.90
CA GLY A 115 -6.59 -1.13 4.11
C GLY A 115 -6.26 -0.41 2.80
N ALA A 116 -5.35 -0.96 2.01
CA ALA A 116 -4.99 -0.44 0.69
C ALA A 116 -6.21 -0.41 -0.26
N PHE A 117 -6.95 -1.51 -0.38
CA PHE A 117 -8.18 -1.58 -1.18
C PHE A 117 -9.19 -0.50 -0.76
N ARG A 118 -9.41 -0.34 0.54
CA ARG A 118 -10.34 0.66 1.07
C ARG A 118 -9.87 2.08 0.81
N ALA A 119 -8.56 2.34 0.91
CA ALA A 119 -8.01 3.66 0.73
C ALA A 119 -8.14 4.15 -0.71
N TRP A 120 -7.79 3.31 -1.69
CA TRP A 120 -7.94 3.64 -3.10
C TRP A 120 -9.41 3.82 -3.47
N ASN A 121 -10.24 2.78 -3.29
CA ASN A 121 -11.62 2.80 -3.76
C ASN A 121 -12.53 3.72 -2.94
N GLY A 122 -12.16 4.04 -1.70
CA GLY A 122 -12.90 4.97 -0.85
C GLY A 122 -12.65 6.44 -1.18
N LEU A 123 -11.60 6.72 -1.96
CA LEU A 123 -11.23 8.04 -2.45
C LEU A 123 -11.14 8.03 -3.99
N ALA A 124 -12.04 7.28 -4.64
CA ALA A 124 -12.00 7.02 -6.07
C ALA A 124 -12.00 8.29 -6.93
N ASP A 125 -12.60 9.39 -6.48
CA ASP A 125 -12.56 10.70 -7.15
C ASP A 125 -11.14 11.31 -7.26
N SER A 126 -10.15 10.74 -6.57
CA SER A 126 -8.76 11.20 -6.57
C SER A 126 -7.90 10.56 -7.67
N HIS A 127 -8.44 9.59 -8.42
CA HIS A 127 -7.79 8.93 -9.55
C HIS A 127 -8.75 8.67 -10.71
N GLU A 128 -8.19 8.30 -11.85
CA GLU A 128 -8.94 8.04 -13.09
C GLU A 128 -9.62 6.66 -13.16
N TYR A 129 -9.33 5.76 -12.22
CA TYR A 129 -9.85 4.39 -12.22
C TYR A 129 -11.18 4.27 -11.49
N ASP A 130 -12.12 3.56 -12.10
CA ASP A 130 -13.41 3.20 -11.48
C ASP A 130 -13.23 2.20 -10.32
N LEU A 131 -12.15 1.42 -10.39
CA LEU A 131 -11.80 0.41 -9.39
C LEU A 131 -10.29 0.14 -9.37
N VAL A 132 -9.75 0.03 -8.16
CA VAL A 132 -8.43 -0.58 -7.92
C VAL A 132 -8.61 -1.97 -7.32
N ARG A 133 -8.34 -3.01 -8.11
CA ARG A 133 -8.28 -4.41 -7.64
C ARG A 133 -6.98 -4.62 -6.88
N VAL A 134 -7.02 -5.32 -5.75
CA VAL A 134 -5.84 -5.59 -4.92
C VAL A 134 -5.68 -7.10 -4.75
N ARG A 135 -4.46 -7.61 -4.88
CA ARG A 135 -4.11 -9.01 -4.58
C ARG A 135 -2.78 -9.09 -3.85
N ALA A 136 -2.59 -10.15 -3.06
CA ALA A 136 -1.31 -10.48 -2.45
C ALA A 136 -0.46 -11.31 -3.41
N HIS A 137 0.83 -11.02 -3.50
CA HIS A 137 1.74 -11.80 -4.30
C HIS A 137 1.82 -13.26 -3.79
N PRO A 138 1.92 -14.28 -4.66
CA PRO A 138 1.94 -15.70 -4.27
C PRO A 138 3.09 -16.14 -3.35
N SER A 139 4.07 -15.26 -3.11
CA SER A 139 5.11 -15.49 -2.11
C SER A 139 4.57 -15.49 -0.68
N HIS A 140 3.36 -14.97 -0.43
CA HIS A 140 2.71 -15.04 0.86
C HIS A 140 1.95 -16.37 1.03
N HIS A 141 2.18 -17.09 2.13
CA HIS A 141 1.62 -18.42 2.37
C HIS A 141 0.08 -18.50 2.39
N GLN A 142 -0.59 -17.36 2.59
CA GLN A 142 -2.04 -17.23 2.62
C GLN A 142 -2.59 -16.41 1.43
N SER A 143 -1.81 -16.17 0.37
CA SER A 143 -2.24 -15.34 -0.77
C SER A 143 -3.62 -15.72 -1.30
N ASP A 144 -3.89 -17.00 -1.51
CA ASP A 144 -5.18 -17.48 -2.03
C ASP A 144 -6.37 -17.12 -1.13
N VAL A 145 -6.17 -17.17 0.20
CA VAL A 145 -7.21 -16.84 1.17
C VAL A 145 -7.45 -15.33 1.20
N LEU A 146 -6.38 -14.54 1.19
CA LEU A 146 -6.45 -13.08 1.14
C LEU A 146 -7.14 -12.60 -0.14
N ASP A 147 -6.78 -13.20 -1.27
CA ASP A 147 -7.31 -12.86 -2.57
C ASP A 147 -8.81 -13.17 -2.67
N ALA A 148 -9.25 -14.30 -2.11
CA ALA A 148 -10.67 -14.64 -2.05
C ALA A 148 -11.49 -13.66 -1.18
N GLU A 149 -10.90 -13.07 -0.13
CA GLU A 149 -11.57 -12.00 0.64
C GLU A 149 -11.61 -10.69 -0.17
N LEU A 150 -10.52 -10.33 -0.84
CA LEU A 150 -10.45 -9.12 -1.69
C LEU A 150 -11.43 -9.21 -2.87
N GLU A 151 -11.63 -10.39 -3.45
CA GLU A 151 -12.66 -10.64 -4.48
C GLU A 151 -14.09 -10.40 -3.97
N ARG A 152 -14.37 -10.75 -2.71
CA ARG A 152 -15.68 -10.47 -2.11
C ARG A 152 -15.89 -8.97 -1.90
N LEU A 153 -14.89 -8.27 -1.38
CA LEU A 153 -14.93 -6.81 -1.22
C LEU A 153 -15.09 -6.10 -2.56
N GLU A 154 -14.40 -6.57 -3.60
CA GLU A 154 -14.53 -6.08 -4.97
C GLU A 154 -15.95 -6.25 -5.50
N THR A 155 -16.55 -7.44 -5.30
CA THR A 155 -17.92 -7.73 -5.73
C THR A 155 -18.91 -6.80 -5.04
N GLU A 156 -18.81 -6.68 -3.72
CA GLU A 156 -19.68 -5.82 -2.93
C GLU A 156 -19.55 -4.34 -3.33
N PHE A 157 -18.31 -3.87 -3.56
CA PHE A 157 -18.06 -2.51 -4.02
C PHE A 157 -18.68 -2.26 -5.40
N ARG A 158 -18.55 -3.19 -6.35
CA ARG A 158 -19.19 -3.05 -7.68
C ARG A 158 -20.70 -3.03 -7.61
N GLU A 159 -21.30 -3.83 -6.73
CA GLU A 159 -22.76 -3.92 -6.61
C GLU A 159 -23.36 -2.69 -5.91
N THR A 160 -22.64 -2.10 -4.96
CA THR A 160 -23.17 -1.05 -4.07
C THR A 160 -22.60 0.34 -4.33
N GLY A 161 -21.45 0.44 -5.00
CA GLY A 161 -20.66 1.66 -5.12
C GLY A 161 -20.06 2.16 -3.81
N THR A 162 -20.15 1.38 -2.72
CA THR A 162 -19.67 1.76 -1.39
C THR A 162 -18.60 0.81 -0.92
N VAL A 163 -17.50 1.35 -0.38
CA VAL A 163 -16.40 0.54 0.15
C VAL A 163 -16.80 -0.09 1.49
N PRO A 164 -16.81 -1.44 1.60
CA PRO A 164 -17.23 -2.11 2.84
C PRO A 164 -16.27 -1.81 3.99
N GLY A 165 -16.83 -1.40 5.13
CA GLY A 165 -16.06 -1.13 6.36
C GLY A 165 -15.27 0.18 6.38
N ALA A 166 -15.54 1.11 5.45
CA ALA A 166 -14.91 2.44 5.42
C ALA A 166 -15.39 3.39 6.55
N GLU A 167 -16.50 3.07 7.22
CA GLU A 167 -17.15 3.96 8.21
C GLU A 167 -16.68 3.74 9.66
N SER A 168 -15.88 2.70 9.96
CA SER A 168 -15.57 2.32 11.34
C SER A 168 -14.34 3.01 11.98
N ASP A 169 -13.59 3.85 11.26
CA ASP A 169 -12.38 4.47 11.82
C ASP A 169 -12.62 5.83 12.50
N ALA A 170 -13.78 6.45 12.31
CA ALA A 170 -14.11 7.75 12.91
C ALA A 170 -14.60 7.67 14.37
N ASP A 171 -15.00 6.49 14.86
CA ASP A 171 -15.65 6.34 16.18
C ASP A 171 -14.73 5.82 17.29
N ALA A 172 -13.43 5.62 17.03
CA ALA A 172 -12.47 5.16 18.04
C ALA A 172 -11.80 6.30 18.84
N ALA A 173 -12.04 7.56 18.48
CA ALA A 173 -11.39 8.73 19.08
C ALA A 173 -12.22 9.46 20.17
N THR A 174 -13.35 8.89 20.61
CA THR A 174 -14.18 9.48 21.69
C THR A 174 -14.20 8.62 22.95
N GLY A 175 -13.01 8.26 23.43
CA GLY A 175 -12.80 7.68 24.76
C GLY A 175 -12.35 8.74 25.77
N GLU A 176 -13.11 9.83 25.93
CA GLU A 176 -12.83 10.83 26.96
C GLU A 176 -13.17 10.28 28.36
N GLY A 177 -12.18 10.38 29.24
CA GLY A 177 -12.11 9.69 30.50
C GLY A 177 -13.14 10.14 31.54
N THR A 178 -13.64 9.17 32.30
CA THR A 178 -14.18 9.45 33.63
C THR A 178 -13.13 9.13 34.68
N THR A 179 -12.76 10.18 35.40
CA THR A 179 -11.69 10.28 36.38
C THR A 179 -11.95 9.38 37.59
N ALA A 180 -10.98 8.53 37.92
CA ALA A 180 -10.87 7.96 39.25
C ALA A 180 -10.58 9.09 40.25
N GLN A 181 -11.58 9.43 41.07
CA GLN A 181 -11.42 10.35 42.19
C GLN A 181 -11.53 9.57 43.50
N SER A 182 -10.36 9.22 44.06
CA SER A 182 -10.17 9.05 45.51
C SER A 182 -8.97 9.92 45.87
N PRO A 183 -9.07 10.76 46.90
CA PRO A 183 -8.46 10.30 48.16
C PRO A 183 -9.16 10.79 49.45
N PHE A 184 -8.95 9.99 50.50
CA PHE A 184 -9.21 10.18 51.94
C PHE A 184 -10.65 10.19 52.46
#